data_AF-A0AB34HKX2-F1
#
_entry.id   AF-A0AB34HKX2-F1
#
_cell.length_a   1.000
_cell.length_b   1.000
_cell.length_c   1.000
_cell.angle_alpha   90.00
_cell.angle_beta   90.00
_cell.angle_gamma   90.00
#
_symmetry.space_group_name_H-M   'P 1'
#
loop_
_entity.id
_entity.type
_entity.pdbx_description
1 polymer ?
#
loop_
_entity_poly.entity_id
_entity_poly.type
_entity_poly.pdbx_seq_one_letter_code
_entity_poly.pdbx_strand_id
1 'polypeptide(L)'
;RKYLTLLEQLQEEDMNPEFREQFEDFCFYILSHSKAKTLSGGITVNGPCLETLVLTFVNAISSGDLPCMENAVLALAEIENAVAVQNVITNYEMQMDQKLQLPTETLQELLDLHRASEKEAIGVFMKN
;
A
#
# COMPACT_ATOMS: atom_id res chain seq x y z
N ARG A 1 24.37 25.18 -28.29
CA ARG A 1 25.19 24.96 -27.07
C ARG A 1 25.13 26.11 -26.06
N LYS A 2 25.26 27.39 -26.45
CA LYS A 2 25.22 28.54 -25.52
C LYS A 2 23.96 28.62 -24.64
N TYR A 3 22.82 28.10 -25.09
CA TYR A 3 21.56 28.11 -24.34
C TYR A 3 21.31 26.86 -23.49
N LEU A 4 22.19 25.85 -23.52
CA LEU A 4 21.99 24.62 -22.73
C LEU A 4 22.04 24.88 -21.22
N THR A 5 22.82 25.86 -20.77
CA THR A 5 22.88 26.27 -19.36
C THR A 5 21.65 27.04 -18.90
N LEU A 6 20.77 27.42 -19.84
CA LEU A 6 19.54 28.16 -19.59
C LEU A 6 18.30 27.32 -19.97
N LEU A 7 18.46 26.01 -20.20
CA LEU A 7 17.42 25.15 -20.76
C LEU A 7 16.11 25.18 -19.94
N GLU A 8 16.21 25.19 -18.61
CA GLU A 8 15.04 25.29 -17.70
C GLU A 8 14.31 26.65 -17.77
N GLN A 9 14.94 27.69 -18.32
CA GLN A 9 14.40 29.04 -18.42
C GLN A 9 13.89 29.36 -19.83
N LEU A 10 14.18 28.51 -20.81
CA LEU A 10 13.72 28.69 -22.19
C LEU A 10 12.21 28.47 -22.28
N GLN A 11 11.56 29.25 -23.14
CA GLN A 11 10.19 28.95 -23.53
C GLN A 11 10.19 27.75 -24.47
N GLU A 12 9.09 27.02 -24.50
CA GLU A 12 8.98 25.80 -25.30
C GLU A 12 9.13 26.09 -26.80
N GLU A 13 8.67 27.26 -27.26
CA GLU A 13 8.77 27.70 -28.66
C GLU A 13 10.21 27.97 -29.10
N ASP A 14 11.10 28.27 -28.15
CA ASP A 14 12.53 28.49 -28.40
C ASP A 14 13.31 27.16 -28.48
N MET A 15 12.65 26.03 -28.20
CA MET A 15 13.24 24.70 -28.26
C MET A 15 13.20 24.13 -29.67
N ASN A 16 14.09 23.18 -29.95
CA ASN A 16 14.09 22.48 -31.23
C ASN A 16 12.74 21.74 -31.39
N PRO A 17 11.97 21.97 -32.47
CA PRO A 17 10.66 21.32 -32.67
C PRO A 17 10.72 19.78 -32.65
N GLU A 18 11.77 19.17 -33.20
CA GLU A 18 11.97 17.72 -33.19
C GLU A 18 12.20 17.19 -31.76
N PHE A 19 12.88 17.96 -30.91
CA PHE A 19 13.05 17.59 -29.51
C PHE A 19 11.73 17.67 -28.74
N ARG A 20 10.88 18.66 -29.06
CA ARG A 20 9.56 18.78 -28.41
C ARG A 20 8.67 17.59 -28.75
N GLU A 21 8.60 17.23 -30.03
CA GLU A 21 7.87 16.04 -30.49
C GLU A 21 8.37 14.77 -29.78
N GLN A 22 9.69 14.58 -29.72
CA GLN A 22 10.29 13.45 -28.99
C GLN A 22 9.99 13.45 -27.49
N PHE A 23 9.97 14.63 -26.86
CA PHE A 23 9.65 14.77 -25.44
C PHE A 23 8.18 14.46 -25.16
N GLU A 24 7.28 14.96 -26.00
CA GLU A 24 5.84 14.65 -25.93
C GLU A 24 5.60 13.15 -26.11
N ASP A 25 6.23 12.53 -27.11
CA ASP A 25 6.16 11.08 -27.35
C ASP A 25 6.69 10.28 -26.15
N PHE A 26 7.80 10.72 -25.56
CA PHE A 26 8.37 10.09 -24.37
C PHE A 26 7.41 10.20 -23.17
N CYS A 27 6.88 11.38 -22.89
CA CYS A 27 5.92 11.60 -21.81
C CYS A 27 4.65 10.75 -22.03
N PHE A 28 4.10 10.76 -23.24
CA PHE A 28 2.96 9.94 -23.60
C PHE A 28 3.24 8.45 -23.38
N TYR A 29 4.41 7.98 -23.80
CA TYR A 29 4.80 6.59 -23.64
C TYR A 29 4.86 6.20 -22.16
N ILE A 30 5.56 6.97 -21.33
CA ILE A 30 5.67 6.71 -19.89
C ILE A 30 4.30 6.72 -19.22
N LEU A 31 3.48 7.74 -19.46
CA LEU A 31 2.15 7.86 -18.83
C LEU A 31 1.18 6.77 -19.26
N SER A 32 1.30 6.27 -20.49
CA SER A 32 0.36 5.29 -21.05
C SER A 32 0.80 3.84 -20.88
N HIS A 33 2.11 3.57 -20.76
CA HIS A 33 2.64 2.21 -20.78
C HIS A 33 3.32 1.79 -19.47
N SER A 34 3.64 2.73 -18.58
CA SER A 34 4.23 2.38 -17.28
C SER A 34 3.20 1.66 -16.43
N LYS A 35 3.61 0.51 -15.88
CA LYS A 35 2.76 -0.27 -14.98
C LYS A 35 2.90 0.23 -13.56
N ALA A 36 1.84 0.07 -12.78
CA ALA A 36 1.92 0.22 -11.33
C ALA A 36 3.02 -0.72 -10.78
N LYS A 37 3.79 -0.22 -9.81
CA LYS A 37 4.84 -1.00 -9.17
C LYS A 37 4.20 -2.16 -8.41
N THR A 38 4.74 -3.36 -8.58
CA THR A 38 4.30 -4.56 -7.86
C THR A 38 5.44 -5.26 -7.14
N LEU A 39 5.08 -6.01 -6.09
CA LEU A 39 5.95 -6.95 -5.37
C LEU A 39 5.57 -8.40 -5.73
N SER A 40 6.32 -9.36 -5.18
CA SER A 40 5.98 -10.78 -5.27
C SER A 40 4.54 -11.03 -4.80
N GLY A 41 3.84 -11.95 -5.46
CA GLY A 41 2.42 -12.21 -5.19
C GLY A 41 1.44 -11.23 -5.86
N GLY A 42 1.92 -10.27 -6.66
CA GLY A 42 1.05 -9.33 -7.38
C GLY A 42 0.56 -8.16 -6.53
N ILE A 43 1.16 -7.97 -5.35
CA ILE A 43 0.84 -6.87 -4.43
C ILE A 43 1.22 -5.55 -5.12
N THR A 44 0.25 -4.66 -5.30
CA THR A 44 0.49 -3.33 -5.87
C THR A 44 0.99 -2.38 -4.79
N VAL A 45 2.10 -1.70 -5.06
CA VAL A 45 2.74 -0.78 -4.12
C VAL A 45 1.96 0.53 -4.07
N ASN A 46 1.31 0.78 -2.93
CA ASN A 46 0.67 2.05 -2.58
C ASN A 46 1.63 2.93 -1.74
N GLY A 47 1.15 4.07 -1.23
CA GLY A 47 1.95 5.00 -0.40
C GLY A 47 2.56 4.35 0.85
N PRO A 48 1.76 3.77 1.77
CA PRO A 48 2.28 3.11 2.97
C PRO A 48 3.25 1.94 2.69
N CYS A 49 2.96 1.16 1.64
CA CYS A 49 3.85 0.11 1.17
C CYS A 49 5.21 0.70 0.74
N LEU A 50 5.19 1.77 -0.06
CA LEU A 50 6.40 2.44 -0.52
C LEU A 50 7.20 3.03 0.65
N GLU A 51 6.54 3.64 1.63
CA GLU A 51 7.18 4.15 2.84
C GLU A 51 7.94 3.04 3.58
N THR A 52 7.29 1.89 3.80
CA THR A 52 7.91 0.73 4.45
C THR A 52 9.14 0.23 3.68
N LEU A 53 9.03 0.13 2.35
CA LEU A 53 10.14 -0.28 1.49
C LEU A 53 11.32 0.69 1.58
N VAL A 54 11.04 2.01 1.50
CA VAL A 54 12.06 3.06 1.60
C VAL A 54 12.77 2.99 2.96
N LEU A 55 12.01 2.94 4.07
CA LEU A 55 12.58 2.83 5.40
C LEU A 55 13.44 1.58 5.55
N THR A 56 12.95 0.43 5.10
CA THR A 56 13.67 -0.84 5.20
C THR A 56 14.99 -0.80 4.44
N PHE A 57 14.97 -0.34 3.19
CA PHE A 57 16.18 -0.29 2.37
C PHE A 57 17.17 0.77 2.83
N VAL A 58 16.71 1.98 3.19
CA VAL A 58 17.59 3.04 3.69
C VAL A 58 18.24 2.64 5.01
N ASN A 59 17.50 1.98 5.92
CA ASN A 59 18.05 1.49 7.18
C ASN A 59 19.11 0.41 6.95
N ALA A 60 18.86 -0.55 6.05
CA ALA A 60 19.85 -1.58 5.70
C ALA A 60 21.14 -0.96 5.15
N ILE A 61 21.04 -0.01 4.21
CA ILE A 61 22.21 0.70 3.68
C ILE A 61 22.95 1.44 4.79
N SER A 62 22.20 2.14 5.65
CA SER A 62 22.77 2.97 6.71
C SER A 62 23.43 2.15 7.83
N SER A 63 22.98 0.91 8.06
CA SER A 63 23.61 -0.03 9.01
C SER A 63 24.80 -0.78 8.43
N GLY A 64 25.08 -0.64 7.13
CA GLY A 64 26.13 -1.40 6.43
C GLY A 64 25.68 -2.78 5.96
N ASP A 65 24.39 -3.10 6.10
CA ASP A 65 23.77 -4.31 5.56
C ASP A 65 23.37 -4.12 4.08
N LEU A 66 22.99 -5.21 3.43
CA LEU A 66 22.52 -5.19 2.05
C LEU A 66 20.99 -5.06 1.99
N PRO A 67 20.44 -4.12 1.20
CA PRO A 67 19.03 -4.12 0.83
C PRO A 67 18.59 -5.45 0.24
N CYS A 68 17.60 -6.09 0.87
CA CYS A 68 17.08 -7.37 0.44
C CYS A 68 15.57 -7.27 0.21
N MET A 69 15.13 -7.61 -1.00
CA MET A 69 13.73 -7.49 -1.40
C MET A 69 12.85 -8.42 -0.56
N GLU A 70 13.31 -9.65 -0.30
CA GLU A 70 12.61 -10.62 0.52
C GLU A 70 12.39 -10.09 1.95
N ASN A 71 13.43 -9.52 2.57
CA ASN A 71 13.31 -8.92 3.90
C ASN A 71 12.32 -7.75 3.92
N ALA A 72 12.31 -6.92 2.87
CA ALA A 72 11.37 -5.80 2.78
C ALA A 72 9.92 -6.26 2.57
N VAL A 73 9.69 -7.33 1.81
CA VAL A 73 8.37 -7.95 1.66
C VAL A 73 7.91 -8.57 2.99
N LEU A 74 8.82 -9.21 3.74
CA LEU A 74 8.50 -9.79 5.06
C LEU A 74 8.13 -8.71 6.07
N ALA A 75 8.94 -7.65 6.18
CA ALA A 75 8.65 -6.52 7.07
C ALA A 75 7.30 -5.86 6.73
N LEU A 76 7.00 -5.71 5.45
CA LEU A 76 5.69 -5.22 5.01
C LEU A 76 4.56 -6.16 5.42
N ALA A 77 4.72 -7.47 5.20
CA ALA A 77 3.71 -8.46 5.59
C ALA A 77 3.46 -8.46 7.10
N GLU A 78 4.50 -8.30 7.93
CA GLU A 78 4.34 -8.19 9.39
C GLU A 78 3.50 -6.96 9.78
N ILE A 79 3.78 -5.80 9.17
CA ILE A 79 3.04 -4.55 9.45
C ILE A 79 1.58 -4.68 9.01
N GLU A 80 1.34 -5.06 7.75
CA GLU A 80 -0.01 -5.15 7.19
C GLU A 80 -0.85 -6.22 7.90
N ASN A 81 -0.26 -7.37 8.24
CA ASN A 81 -0.97 -8.40 9.00
C ASN A 81 -1.29 -7.96 10.42
N ALA A 82 -0.41 -7.20 11.09
CA ALA A 82 -0.69 -6.66 12.41
C ALA A 82 -1.88 -5.68 12.37
N VAL A 83 -1.93 -4.81 11.36
CA VAL A 83 -3.06 -3.91 11.11
C VAL A 83 -4.33 -4.71 10.81
N ALA A 84 -4.25 -5.75 9.98
CA ALA A 84 -5.38 -6.62 9.67
C ALA A 84 -5.94 -7.32 10.91
N VAL A 85 -5.08 -7.84 11.81
CA VAL A 85 -5.52 -8.43 13.08
C VAL A 85 -6.21 -7.39 13.96
N GLN A 86 -5.68 -6.17 14.05
CA GLN A 86 -6.33 -5.12 14.82
C GLN A 86 -7.71 -4.76 14.24
N ASN A 87 -7.84 -4.72 12.92
CA ASN A 87 -9.11 -4.47 12.24
C ASN A 87 -10.14 -5.58 12.53
N VAL A 88 -9.70 -6.85 12.61
CA VAL A 88 -10.55 -7.99 13.00
C VAL A 88 -11.11 -7.81 14.40
N ILE A 89 -10.25 -7.46 15.36
CA ILE A 89 -10.65 -7.24 16.76
C ILE A 89 -11.65 -6.10 16.84
N THR A 90 -11.32 -4.95 16.26
CA THR A 90 -12.22 -3.77 16.24
C THR A 90 -13.56 -4.10 15.60
N ASN A 91 -13.57 -4.85 14.49
CA ASN A 91 -14.81 -5.26 13.84
C ASN A 91 -15.63 -6.21 14.73
N TYR A 92 -14.99 -7.18 15.38
CA TYR A 92 -15.67 -8.08 16.30
C TYR A 92 -16.29 -7.34 17.48
N GLU A 93 -15.52 -6.46 18.12
CA GLU A 93 -15.98 -5.63 19.26
C GLU A 93 -17.18 -4.78 18.86
N MET A 94 -17.09 -4.06 17.74
CA MET A 94 -18.20 -3.25 17.22
C MET A 94 -19.47 -4.08 16.99
N GLN A 95 -19.35 -5.27 16.42
CA GLN A 95 -20.49 -6.16 16.16
C GLN A 95 -21.13 -6.67 17.45
N MET A 96 -20.29 -7.05 18.43
CA MET A 96 -20.75 -7.48 19.74
C MET A 96 -21.43 -6.32 20.49
N ASP A 97 -20.84 -5.13 20.52
CA ASP A 97 -21.39 -3.96 21.21
C ASP A 97 -22.74 -3.49 20.63
N GLN A 98 -22.92 -3.59 19.30
CA GLN A 98 -24.16 -3.17 18.66
C GLN A 98 -25.31 -4.16 18.84
N LYS A 99 -25.01 -5.46 18.89
CA LYS A 99 -26.01 -6.53 18.85
C LYS A 99 -26.28 -7.17 20.21
N LEU A 100 -25.31 -7.14 21.13
CA LEU A 100 -25.42 -7.77 22.44
C LEU A 100 -26.22 -6.89 23.39
N GLN A 101 -27.27 -7.45 23.98
CA GLN A 101 -27.96 -6.86 25.13
C GLN A 101 -27.77 -7.76 26.35
N LEU A 102 -27.28 -7.18 27.44
CA LEU A 102 -27.06 -7.90 28.69
C LEU A 102 -28.15 -7.57 29.73
N PRO A 103 -28.63 -8.54 30.51
CA PRO A 103 -28.31 -9.97 30.40
C PRO A 103 -28.99 -10.63 29.18
N THR A 104 -28.35 -11.64 28.59
CA THR A 104 -29.00 -12.48 27.56
C THR A 104 -29.99 -13.45 28.21
N GLU A 105 -31.01 -13.88 27.47
CA GLU A 105 -32.02 -14.82 28.00
C GLU A 105 -31.45 -16.23 28.18
N THR A 106 -30.55 -16.62 27.27
CA THR A 106 -29.86 -17.92 27.32
C THR A 106 -28.38 -17.76 26.99
N LEU A 107 -27.58 -18.76 27.39
CA LEU A 107 -26.20 -18.88 26.93
C LEU A 107 -26.12 -19.09 25.41
N GLN A 108 -27.09 -19.77 24.82
CA GLN A 108 -27.09 -20.08 23.38
C GLN A 108 -27.19 -18.80 22.54
N GLU A 109 -28.01 -17.85 22.96
CA GLU A 109 -28.13 -16.54 22.30
C GLU A 109 -26.78 -15.82 22.21
N LEU A 110 -26.02 -15.80 23.31
CA LEU A 110 -24.68 -15.21 23.35
C LEU A 110 -23.71 -15.96 22.42
N LEU A 111 -23.73 -17.29 22.42
CA LEU A 111 -22.83 -18.11 21.60
C LEU A 111 -23.12 -17.98 20.11
N ASP A 112 -24.40 -17.90 19.73
CA ASP A 112 -24.81 -17.72 18.34
C ASP A 112 -24.38 -16.34 17.83
N LEU A 113 -24.54 -15.29 18.65
CA LEU A 113 -24.07 -13.95 18.31
C LEU A 113 -22.54 -13.91 18.18
N HIS A 114 -21.80 -14.49 19.14
CA HIS A 114 -20.34 -14.59 19.10
C HIS A 114 -19.86 -15.25 17.80
N ARG A 115 -20.42 -16.42 17.45
CA ARG A 115 -20.02 -17.17 16.25
C ARG A 115 -20.29 -16.38 14.96
N ALA A 116 -21.40 -15.64 14.91
CA ALA A 116 -21.72 -14.80 13.76
C ALA A 116 -20.72 -13.64 13.62
N SER A 117 -20.44 -12.93 14.72
CA SER A 117 -19.47 -11.82 14.75
C SER A 117 -18.05 -12.28 14.45
N GLU A 118 -17.62 -13.42 14.99
CA GLU A 118 -16.32 -14.03 14.72
C GLU A 118 -16.16 -14.36 13.23
N LYS A 119 -17.15 -15.05 12.64
CA LYS A 119 -17.13 -15.42 11.22
C LYS A 119 -17.04 -14.20 10.32
N GLU A 120 -17.77 -13.13 10.64
CA GLU A 120 -17.73 -11.88 9.89
C GLU A 120 -16.35 -11.21 10.01
N ALA A 121 -15.80 -11.12 11.22
CA ALA A 121 -14.50 -10.52 11.47
C ALA A 121 -13.37 -11.28 10.75
N ILE A 122 -13.37 -12.63 10.78
CA ILE A 122 -12.44 -13.45 9.98
C ILE A 122 -12.63 -13.19 8.49
N GLY A 123 -13.86 -13.00 8.04
CA GLY A 123 -14.15 -12.63 6.64
C GLY A 123 -13.54 -11.29 6.23
N VAL A 124 -13.38 -10.33 7.15
CA VAL A 124 -12.66 -9.08 6.92
C VAL A 124 -11.15 -9.32 6.84
N PHE A 125 -10.59 -10.15 7.73
CA PHE A 125 -9.17 -10.52 7.69
C PHE A 125 -8.74 -11.07 6.33
N MET A 126 -9.50 -12.04 5.82
CA MET A 126 -9.16 -12.79 4.60
C MET A 126 -9.29 -11.97 3.31
N LYS A 127 -9.85 -10.75 3.38
CA LYS A 127 -9.98 -9.82 2.25
C LYS A 127 -8.84 -8.80 2.20
N ASN A 128 -8.01 -8.72 3.23
CA ASN A 128 -6.78 -7.90 3.20
C ASN A 128 -5.69 -8.57 2.37
#